data_AF-A0A1A0JNW5-F1
#
_entry.id   AF-A0A1A0JNW5-F1
#
_cell.length_a   1.000
_cell.length_b   1.000
_cell.length_c   1.000
_cell.angle_alpha   90.00
_cell.angle_beta   90.00
_cell.angle_gamma   90.00
#
_symmetry.space_group_name_H-M   'P 1'
#
loop_
_entity.id
_entity.type
_entity.pdbx_description
1 polymer ?
#
loop_
_entity_poly.entity_id
_entity_poly.type
_entity_poly.pdbx_seq_one_letter_code
_entity_poly.pdbx_strand_id
1 'polypeptide(L)'
;MNAEPLPHTPALRRMLDDASAIARRAGHTALGTEHLVLAGLQDPNSTVAQAFHRAGANLAAISDALHETLRNGPYPNPTEHPDNGEGCAR
;
A
#
# COMPACT_ATOMS: atom_id res chain seq x y z
N MET A 1 -26.28 -0.15 -2.72
CA MET A 1 -26.05 0.23 -1.31
C MET A 1 -25.03 1.35 -1.33
N ASN A 2 -25.37 2.55 -0.90
CA ASN A 2 -24.40 3.64 -0.78
C ASN A 2 -23.67 3.45 0.55
N ALA A 3 -22.41 3.01 0.51
CA ALA A 3 -21.61 2.91 1.72
C ALA A 3 -21.21 4.33 2.14
N GLU A 4 -21.65 4.73 3.34
CA GLU A 4 -21.20 5.99 3.93
C GLU A 4 -19.71 5.84 4.29
N PRO A 5 -18.85 6.81 3.90
CA PRO A 5 -17.43 6.71 4.18
C PRO A 5 -17.19 6.68 5.68
N LEU A 6 -16.38 5.74 6.13
CA LEU A 6 -16.07 5.59 7.55
C LEU A 6 -15.36 6.86 8.07
N PRO A 7 -15.69 7.32 9.28
CA PRO A 7 -14.93 8.39 9.91
C PRO A 7 -13.48 7.94 10.14
N HIS A 8 -12.55 8.80 9.74
CA HIS A 8 -11.12 8.53 9.80
C HIS A 8 -10.39 9.68 10.50
N THR A 9 -9.27 9.36 11.15
CA THR A 9 -8.40 10.39 11.72
C THR A 9 -7.68 11.15 10.61
N PRO A 10 -7.29 12.42 10.83
CA PRO A 10 -6.47 13.16 9.86
C PRO A 10 -5.15 12.45 9.53
N ALA A 11 -4.58 11.73 10.50
CA ALA A 11 -3.41 10.90 10.32
C ALA A 11 -3.65 9.74 9.34
N LEU A 12 -4.79 9.05 9.46
CA LEU A 12 -5.16 7.98 8.55
C LEU A 12 -5.39 8.51 7.13
N ARG A 13 -6.01 9.68 6.97
CA ARG A 13 -6.18 10.29 5.64
C ARG A 13 -4.84 10.55 4.97
N ARG A 14 -3.88 11.17 5.68
CA ARG A 14 -2.52 11.39 5.17
C ARG A 14 -1.83 10.09 4.79
N MET A 15 -1.90 9.08 5.65
CA MET A 15 -1.31 7.76 5.39
C MET A 15 -1.88 7.10 4.13
N LEU A 16 -3.19 7.24 3.86
CA LEU A 16 -3.83 6.74 2.64
C LEU A 16 -3.37 7.51 1.39
N ASP A 17 -3.23 8.83 1.49
CA ASP A 17 -2.74 9.67 0.40
C ASP A 17 -1.27 9.32 0.06
N ASP A 18 -0.44 9.10 1.08
CA ASP A 18 0.96 8.69 0.95
C ASP A 18 1.09 7.27 0.35
N ALA A 19 0.27 6.33 0.83
CA ALA A 19 0.22 4.97 0.27
C ALA A 19 -0.18 4.99 -1.21
N SER A 20 -1.13 5.85 -1.58
CA SER A 20 -1.57 6.05 -2.98
C SER A 20 -0.45 6.63 -3.84
N ALA A 21 0.36 7.54 -3.29
CA ALA A 21 1.53 8.06 -3.98
C ALA A 21 2.60 6.99 -4.19
N ILE A 22 2.84 6.10 -3.22
CA ILE A 22 3.79 4.98 -3.35
C ILE A 22 3.31 4.01 -4.43
N ALA A 23 2.04 3.58 -4.40
CA ALA A 23 1.47 2.66 -5.39
C ALA A 23 1.60 3.21 -6.82
N ARG A 24 1.25 4.49 -7.01
CA ARG A 24 1.40 5.16 -8.31
C ARG A 24 2.85 5.21 -8.81
N ARG A 25 3.82 5.45 -7.92
CA ARG A 25 5.25 5.46 -8.27
C ARG A 25 5.76 4.07 -8.64
N ALA A 26 5.20 3.03 -8.00
CA ALA A 26 5.49 1.64 -8.30
C ALA A 26 4.74 1.11 -9.55
N GLY A 27 3.83 1.90 -10.15
CA GLY A 27 3.02 1.47 -11.30
C GLY A 27 1.82 0.58 -10.94
N HIS A 28 1.50 0.47 -9.64
CA HIS A 28 0.37 -0.33 -9.14
C HIS A 28 -0.95 0.47 -9.18
N THR A 29 -2.03 -0.21 -9.53
CA THR A 29 -3.39 0.37 -9.59
C THR A 29 -4.20 0.20 -8.31
N ALA A 30 -3.77 -0.72 -7.44
CA ALA A 30 -4.42 -1.03 -6.18
C ALA A 30 -3.47 -0.82 -5.00
N LEU A 31 -4.06 -0.44 -3.86
CA LEU A 31 -3.34 -0.37 -2.59
C LEU A 31 -3.19 -1.76 -1.98
N GLY A 32 -1.96 -2.05 -1.56
CA GLY A 32 -1.59 -3.24 -0.80
C GLY A 32 -1.22 -2.89 0.63
N THR A 33 -1.08 -3.90 1.49
CA THR A 33 -0.65 -3.68 2.88
C THR A 33 0.77 -3.10 2.97
N GLU A 34 1.64 -3.42 2.01
CA GLU A 34 3.01 -2.93 1.92
C GLU A 34 3.04 -1.43 1.67
N HIS A 35 2.14 -0.91 0.82
CA HIS A 35 2.01 0.52 0.56
C HIS A 35 1.58 1.28 1.81
N LEU A 36 0.62 0.72 2.57
CA LEU A 36 0.16 1.29 3.84
C LEU A 36 1.29 1.28 4.86
N VAL A 37 1.98 0.16 5.02
CA VAL A 37 3.08 0.06 5.98
C VAL A 37 4.21 1.00 5.62
N LEU A 38 4.64 1.06 4.35
CA LEU A 38 5.67 2.01 3.89
C LEU A 38 5.26 3.47 4.11
N ALA A 39 4.00 3.83 3.87
CA ALA A 39 3.47 5.16 4.19
C ALA A 39 3.59 5.46 5.69
N GLY A 40 3.21 4.50 6.53
CA GLY A 40 3.36 4.62 7.98
C GLY A 40 4.82 4.76 8.44
N LEU A 41 5.78 4.18 7.73
CA LEU A 41 7.20 4.26 8.09
C LEU A 41 7.87 5.59 7.69
N GLN A 42 7.23 6.45 6.90
CA GLN A 42 7.80 7.75 6.50
C GLN A 42 7.98 8.72 7.67
N ASP A 43 7.10 8.65 8.67
CA ASP A 43 7.22 9.41 9.90
C ASP A 43 7.69 8.47 11.03
N PRO A 44 8.90 8.66 11.59
CA PRO A 44 9.38 7.85 12.71
C PRO A 44 8.52 7.95 13.97
N ASN A 45 7.69 9.00 14.08
CA ASN A 45 6.76 9.19 15.20
C ASN A 45 5.39 8.54 14.97
N SER A 46 5.14 7.96 13.79
CA SER A 46 3.85 7.35 13.49
C SER A 46 3.56 6.15 14.40
N THR A 47 2.28 5.82 14.58
CA THR A 47 1.87 4.61 15.30
C THR A 47 2.47 3.34 14.70
N VAL A 48 2.66 3.29 13.38
CA VAL A 48 3.24 2.14 12.67
C VAL A 48 4.72 2.00 13.01
N ALA A 49 5.50 3.08 12.86
CA ALA A 49 6.92 3.10 13.18
C ALA A 49 7.17 2.78 14.67
N GLN A 50 6.38 3.38 15.56
CA GLN A 50 6.44 3.08 16.99
C GLN A 50 6.09 1.62 17.31
N ALA A 51 5.12 1.01 16.62
CA ALA A 51 4.75 -0.38 16.83
C ALA A 51 5.91 -1.32 16.47
N PHE A 52 6.54 -1.12 15.30
CA PHE A 52 7.71 -1.89 14.90
C PHE A 52 8.92 -1.67 15.81
N HIS A 53 9.15 -0.44 16.26
CA HIS A 53 10.21 -0.14 17.20
C HIS A 53 10.00 -0.86 18.55
N ARG A 54 8.77 -0.84 19.09
CA ARG A 54 8.41 -1.57 20.33
C ARG A 54 8.53 -3.09 20.17
N ALA A 55 8.33 -3.61 18.96
CA ALA A 55 8.56 -5.02 18.63
C ALA A 55 10.05 -5.38 18.46
N GLY A 56 10.97 -4.42 18.61
CA GLY A 56 12.41 -4.64 18.43
C GLY A 56 12.84 -4.78 16.97
N ALA A 57 12.00 -4.35 16.02
CA ALA A 57 12.29 -4.48 14.61
C ALA A 57 13.13 -3.30 14.08
N ASN A 58 13.99 -3.59 13.10
CA ASN A 58 14.76 -2.57 12.40
C ASN A 58 13.91 -1.98 11.26
N LEU A 59 13.54 -0.70 11.36
CA LEU A 59 12.70 -0.02 10.37
C LEU A 59 13.33 0.01 8.97
N ALA A 60 14.66 0.13 8.88
CA ALA A 60 15.36 0.11 7.60
C ALA A 60 15.23 -1.26 6.92
N ALA A 61 15.47 -2.34 7.68
CA ALA A 61 15.33 -3.70 7.17
C ALA A 61 13.88 -4.02 6.74
N ILE A 62 12.88 -3.51 7.47
CA ILE A 62 11.47 -3.64 7.08
C ILE A 62 11.21 -2.90 5.76
N SER A 63 11.71 -1.67 5.64
CA SER A 63 11.51 -0.85 4.43
C SER A 63 12.13 -1.51 3.20
N ASP A 64 13.33 -2.07 3.34
CA ASP A 64 13.99 -2.82 2.27
C ASP A 64 13.21 -4.08 1.88
N ALA A 65 12.75 -4.86 2.87
CA ALA A 65 11.94 -6.04 2.62
C ALA A 65 10.61 -5.70 1.92
N LEU A 66 9.96 -4.60 2.29
CA LEU A 66 8.71 -4.16 1.66
C LEU A 66 8.94 -3.66 0.23
N HIS A 67 10.05 -2.97 -0.05
CA HIS A 67 10.40 -2.61 -1.43
C HIS A 67 10.69 -3.84 -2.30
N GLU A 68 11.31 -4.87 -1.73
CA GLU A 68 11.49 -6.15 -2.42
C GLU A 68 10.14 -6.81 -2.72
N THR A 69 9.24 -6.86 -1.73
CA THR A 69 7.89 -7.39 -1.90
C THR A 69 7.10 -6.61 -2.96
N LEU A 70 7.21 -5.28 -2.99
CA LEU A 70 6.53 -4.47 -4.00
C LEU A 70 7.05 -4.76 -5.42
N ARG A 71 8.33 -5.11 -5.58
CA ARG A 71 8.89 -5.46 -6.89
C ARG A 71 8.39 -6.80 -7.41
N ASN A 72 8.13 -7.74 -6.50
CA ASN A 72 7.76 -9.12 -6.83
C ASN A 72 6.28 -9.43 -6.55
N GLY A 73 5.53 -8.44 -6.09
CA GLY A 73 4.17 -8.60 -5.59
C GLY A 73 3.15 -8.75 -6.72
N PRO A 74 2.00 -9.39 -6.45
CA PRO A 74 0.95 -9.61 -7.45
C PRO A 74 0.11 -8.35 -7.69
N TYR A 75 0.69 -7.15 -7.55
CA TYR A 75 -0.03 -5.88 -7.71
C TYR A 75 -0.03 -5.52 -9.20
N PRO A 76 -1.12 -5.82 -9.93
CA PRO A 76 -1.08 -5.71 -11.38
C PRO A 76 -0.94 -4.24 -11.77
N ASN A 77 0.05 -4.01 -12.62
CA ASN A 77 0.11 -2.89 -13.53
C ASN A 77 -1.04 -3.05 -14.54
N PRO A 78 -1.73 -1.95 -14.91
CA PRO A 78 -2.90 -1.99 -15.76
C PRO A 78 -2.62 -2.54 -17.17
N THR A 79 -1.35 -2.68 -17.54
CA THR A 79 -0.89 -3.20 -18.83
C THR A 79 -0.63 -4.70 -18.85
N GLU A 80 -0.69 -5.41 -17.71
CA GLU A 80 -0.43 -6.86 -17.65
C GLU A 80 -1.67 -7.72 -17.78
N HIS A 81 -2.87 -7.12 -17.83
CA HIS A 81 -4.08 -7.81 -18.27
C HIS A 81 -4.37 -7.42 -19.72
N PRO A 82 -3.94 -8.21 -20.71
CA PRO A 82 -4.56 -8.12 -22.01
C PRO A 82 -6.04 -8.49 -21.81
N ASP A 83 -6.93 -7.53 -22.02
CA ASP A 83 -8.33 -7.80 -22.32
C ASP A 83 -8.38 -8.49 -23.69
N ASN A 84 -8.01 -9.76 -23.74
CA ASN A 84 -8.42 -10.63 -24.83
C ASN A 84 -9.84 -11.05 -24.51
N GLY A 85 -10.81 -10.28 -25.02
CA GLY A 85 -12.25 -10.34 -24.77
C GLY A 85 -12.91 -11.71 -24.96
N GLU A 86 -12.51 -12.68 -24.14
CA GLU A 86 -13.03 -14.03 -24.05
C GLU A 86 -13.73 -14.15 -22.69
N GLY A 87 -14.98 -13.68 -22.58
CA GLY A 87 -15.64 -13.83 -21.29
C GLY A 87 -17.00 -13.19 -21.04
N CYS A 88 -17.90 -13.13 -22.02
CA CYS A 88 -19.34 -13.21 -21.72
C CYS A 88 -20.15 -13.56 -22.98
N ALA A 89 -19.99 -14.78 -23.47
CA ALA A 89 -20.98 -15.42 -24.32
C ALA A 89 -21.43 -16.70 -23.60
N ARG A 90 -22.53 -16.60 -22.85
CA ARG A 90 -23.52 -17.66 -22.59
C ARG A 90 -24.69 -17.11 -21.79
#